data_AF-A0A7V2H776-F1
#
_entry.id   AF-A0A7V2H776-F1
#
_cell.length_a   1.000
_cell.length_b   1.000
_cell.length_c   1.000
_cell.angle_alpha   90.00
_cell.angle_beta   90.00
_cell.angle_gamma   90.00
#
_symmetry.space_group_name_H-M   'P 1'
#
loop_
_entity.id
_entity.type
_entity.pdbx_description
1 polymer ?
#
loop_
_entity_poly.entity_id
_entity_poly.type
_entity_poly.pdbx_seq_one_letter_code
_entity_poly.pdbx_strand_id
1 'polypeptide(L)'
;MSTESAQPPKTAIVPARTPSAQLGDLPADELEHLAEEFGLHPADYKTRQHLVAALHERRQLIATMDREAMLDVIRWGRRPVSVNATKEQLALEIVRIKSMKLEGLSVRGLVVLAQLRGIKCTGKEPPELLTRWIHKQEGFFARFARKRRAWVGRMVANMLGEAETEPEYKFLPAQKDQPSTPGQPPAPRAGSIKDEIEEAGLLGGLASRVKREADSYLYQKLDEIESRIDRKLDEIDRRLADWRDKEIANRIRIIKITLWASVAVAAVSLVYSYIKLYFS
;
A
#
# COMPACT_ATOMS: atom_id res chain seq x y z
N MET A 1 -43.21 20.16 -9.53
CA MET A 1 -41.76 20.42 -9.54
C MET A 1 -41.23 19.95 -8.20
N SER A 2 -40.76 18.70 -8.15
CA SER A 2 -40.30 18.06 -6.92
C SER A 2 -38.82 18.35 -6.73
N THR A 3 -38.47 18.99 -5.62
CA THR A 3 -37.09 19.29 -5.23
C THR A 3 -36.44 18.03 -4.65
N GLU A 4 -35.66 17.36 -5.49
CA GLU A 4 -34.82 16.21 -5.14
C GLU A 4 -33.73 16.68 -4.15
N SER A 5 -33.88 16.26 -2.89
CA SER A 5 -32.94 16.60 -1.82
C SER A 5 -31.64 15.83 -2.00
N ALA A 6 -30.61 16.53 -2.49
CA ALA A 6 -29.26 15.99 -2.65
C ALA A 6 -28.69 15.58 -1.28
N GLN A 7 -28.52 14.28 -1.07
CA GLN A 7 -27.82 13.72 0.09
C GLN A 7 -26.35 14.18 0.07
N PRO A 8 -25.80 14.69 1.20
CA PRO A 8 -24.40 15.07 1.26
C PRO A 8 -23.50 13.84 1.06
N PRO A 9 -22.38 13.98 0.32
CA PRO A 9 -21.48 12.86 0.05
C PRO A 9 -20.94 12.33 1.38
N LYS A 10 -21.15 11.02 1.62
CA LYS A 10 -20.58 10.30 2.75
C LYS A 10 -19.06 10.39 2.66
N THR A 11 -18.46 11.29 3.45
CA THR A 11 -17.02 11.35 3.67
C THR A 11 -16.55 10.00 4.18
N ALA A 12 -15.87 9.25 3.32
CA ALA A 12 -15.22 8.00 3.68
C ALA A 12 -14.25 8.28 4.85
N ILE A 13 -14.52 7.68 6.00
CA ILE A 13 -13.67 7.75 7.18
C ILE A 13 -12.39 7.00 6.82
N VAL A 14 -11.33 7.74 6.52
CA VAL A 14 -9.99 7.17 6.30
C VAL A 14 -9.57 6.54 7.64
N PRO A 15 -9.26 5.22 7.69
CA PRO A 15 -8.89 4.56 8.93
C PRO A 15 -7.72 5.29 9.57
N ALA A 16 -7.86 5.61 10.87
CA ALA A 16 -6.82 6.24 11.65
C ALA A 16 -5.54 5.40 11.52
N ARG A 17 -4.47 6.02 11.00
CA ARG A 17 -3.16 5.39 10.84
C ARG A 17 -2.79 4.75 12.19
N THR A 18 -2.58 3.45 12.18
CA THR A 18 -1.97 2.72 13.29
C THR A 18 -0.70 3.47 13.73
N PRO A 19 -0.43 3.56 15.05
CA PRO A 19 0.76 4.23 15.55
C PRO A 19 1.96 3.66 14.81
N SER A 20 2.82 4.54 14.27
CA SER A 20 3.99 4.15 13.51
C SER A 20 4.78 3.15 14.34
N ALA A 21 4.73 1.86 13.97
CA ALA A 21 5.57 0.84 14.55
C ALA A 21 7.00 1.39 14.56
N GLN A 22 7.67 1.33 15.71
CA GLN A 22 9.01 1.88 15.82
C GLN A 22 9.88 1.17 14.78
N LEU A 23 10.63 1.93 13.97
CA LEU A 23 11.43 1.36 12.88
C LEU A 23 12.42 0.28 13.38
N GLY A 24 12.79 0.34 14.67
CA GLY A 24 13.64 -0.65 15.34
C GLY A 24 12.97 -2.00 15.64
N ASP A 25 11.64 -2.09 15.60
CA ASP A 25 10.90 -3.33 15.88
C ASP A 25 10.57 -4.10 14.59
N LEU A 26 10.66 -3.46 13.42
CA LEU A 26 10.35 -4.08 12.13
C LEU A 26 11.36 -5.19 11.78
N PRO A 27 10.92 -6.36 11.29
CA PRO A 27 11.82 -7.41 10.86
C PRO A 27 12.78 -6.91 9.77
N ALA A 28 13.96 -7.54 9.67
CA ALA A 28 15.02 -7.08 8.76
C ALA A 28 14.52 -6.94 7.31
N ASP A 29 13.78 -7.92 6.81
CA ASP A 29 13.27 -7.95 5.45
C ASP A 29 12.32 -6.77 5.15
N GLU A 30 11.44 -6.41 6.09
CA GLU A 30 10.54 -5.25 5.95
C GLU A 30 11.31 -3.93 5.99
N LEU A 31 12.37 -3.87 6.79
CA LEU A 31 13.23 -2.70 6.92
C LEU A 31 14.03 -2.47 5.65
N GLU A 32 14.55 -3.54 5.05
CA GLU A 32 15.20 -3.53 3.74
C GLU A 32 14.23 -3.09 2.66
N HIS A 33 13.02 -3.65 2.63
CA HIS A 33 11.98 -3.26 1.69
C HIS A 33 11.64 -1.76 1.80
N LEU A 34 11.40 -1.27 3.02
CA LEU A 34 11.15 0.16 3.26
C LEU A 34 12.32 1.03 2.82
N ALA A 35 13.56 0.63 3.11
CA ALA A 35 14.73 1.36 2.64
C ALA A 35 14.76 1.46 1.11
N GLU A 36 14.48 0.37 0.39
CA GLU A 36 14.40 0.39 -1.07
C GLU A 36 13.31 1.33 -1.58
N GLU A 37 12.14 1.37 -0.94
CA GLU A 37 11.04 2.26 -1.31
C GLU A 37 11.43 3.74 -1.17
N PHE A 38 12.22 4.10 -0.15
CA PHE A 38 12.76 5.45 0.05
C PHE A 38 13.99 5.78 -0.82
N GLY A 39 14.42 4.82 -1.65
CA GLY A 39 15.58 4.93 -2.53
C GLY A 39 16.93 4.79 -1.81
N LEU A 40 16.93 4.19 -0.62
CA LEU A 40 18.13 3.80 0.11
C LEU A 40 18.51 2.36 -0.27
N HIS A 41 19.81 2.05 -0.26
CA HIS A 41 20.29 0.69 -0.50
C HIS A 41 20.70 0.03 0.80
N PRO A 42 20.05 -1.09 1.20
CA PRO A 42 20.41 -1.78 2.43
C PRO A 42 21.87 -2.21 2.50
N ALA A 43 22.44 -2.63 1.37
CA ALA A 43 23.83 -3.09 1.27
C ALA A 43 24.89 -2.03 1.58
N ASP A 44 24.54 -0.75 1.52
CA ASP A 44 25.46 0.35 1.85
C ASP A 44 25.66 0.49 3.38
N TYR A 45 24.82 -0.18 4.17
CA TYR A 45 24.80 -0.07 5.63
C TYR A 45 25.25 -1.39 6.27
N LYS A 46 26.34 -1.31 7.06
CA LYS A 46 26.93 -2.49 7.72
C LYS A 46 26.06 -3.09 8.81
N THR A 47 25.23 -2.27 9.47
CA THR A 47 24.41 -2.70 10.60
C THR A 47 22.97 -2.23 10.41
N ARG A 48 22.04 -3.01 10.96
CA ARG A 48 20.62 -2.66 11.01
C ARG A 48 20.37 -1.28 11.62
N GLN A 49 21.14 -0.91 12.66
CA GLN A 49 21.04 0.39 13.30
C GLN A 49 21.42 1.55 12.37
N HIS A 50 22.43 1.38 11.52
CA HIS A 50 22.79 2.39 10.52
C HIS A 50 21.69 2.55 9.47
N LEU A 51 21.05 1.45 9.04
CA LEU A 51 19.94 1.50 8.10
C LEU A 51 18.72 2.20 8.70
N VAL A 52 18.39 1.91 9.97
CA VAL A 52 17.34 2.61 10.73
C VAL A 52 17.64 4.10 10.84
N ALA A 53 18.88 4.46 11.20
CA ALA A 53 19.30 5.86 11.31
C ALA A 53 19.18 6.60 9.96
N ALA A 54 19.61 5.97 8.87
CA ALA A 54 19.49 6.53 7.53
C ALA A 54 18.02 6.69 7.08
N LEU A 55 17.14 5.73 7.41
CA LEU A 55 15.70 5.85 7.19
C LEU A 55 15.09 7.01 7.98
N HIS A 56 15.50 7.20 9.24
CA HIS A 56 15.05 8.34 10.04
C HIS A 56 15.53 9.67 9.46
N GLU A 57 16.81 9.80 9.12
CA GLU A 57 17.37 10.98 8.47
C GLU A 57 16.62 11.29 7.17
N ARG A 58 16.32 10.25 6.39
CA ARG A 58 15.57 10.36 5.15
C ARG A 58 14.13 10.85 5.36
N ARG A 59 13.42 10.34 6.36
CA ARG A 59 12.07 10.80 6.72
C ARG A 59 12.08 12.25 7.21
N GLN A 60 13.08 12.63 8.01
CA GLN A 60 13.27 14.01 8.46
C GLN A 60 13.50 14.95 7.28
N LEU A 61 14.38 14.57 6.34
CA LEU A 61 14.62 15.31 5.11
C LEU A 61 13.31 15.51 4.32
N ILE A 62 12.52 14.45 4.11
CA ILE A 62 11.21 14.53 3.43
C ILE A 62 10.24 15.45 4.18
N ALA A 63 10.24 15.43 5.52
CA ALA A 63 9.39 16.31 6.32
C ALA A 63 9.73 17.80 6.09
N THR A 64 11.01 18.13 5.91
CA THR A 64 11.48 19.50 5.64
C THR A 64 11.27 19.98 4.21
N MET A 65 11.04 19.09 3.25
CA MET A 65 10.86 19.45 1.85
C MET A 65 9.60 20.28 1.60
N ASP A 66 9.66 21.18 0.62
CA ASP A 66 8.49 21.92 0.17
C ASP A 66 7.53 21.01 -0.61
N ARG A 67 6.26 21.01 -0.20
CA ARG A 67 5.22 20.18 -0.81
C ARG A 67 4.91 20.61 -2.24
N GLU A 68 4.93 21.92 -2.54
CA GLU A 68 4.62 22.41 -3.89
C GLU A 68 5.71 21.97 -4.88
N ALA A 69 6.98 22.13 -4.48
CA ALA A 69 8.11 21.62 -5.27
C ALA A 69 8.04 20.09 -5.49
N MET A 70 7.57 19.31 -4.52
CA MET A 70 7.34 17.86 -4.72
C MET A 70 6.23 17.59 -5.73
N LEU A 71 5.14 18.36 -5.70
CA LEU A 71 4.04 18.22 -6.66
C LEU A 71 4.47 18.61 -8.08
N ASP A 72 5.36 19.59 -8.24
CA ASP A 72 5.94 19.93 -9.54
C ASP A 72 6.67 18.73 -10.15
N VAL A 73 7.47 18.03 -9.35
CA VAL A 73 8.19 16.82 -9.81
C VAL A 73 7.20 15.72 -10.20
N ILE A 74 6.11 15.55 -9.47
CA ILE A 74 5.09 14.54 -9.77
C ILE A 74 4.32 14.86 -11.05
N ARG A 75 3.95 16.14 -11.24
CA ARG A 75 3.30 16.63 -12.47
C ARG A 75 4.21 16.45 -13.67
N TRP A 76 5.49 16.81 -13.54
CA TRP A 76 6.51 16.56 -14.55
C TRP A 76 6.65 15.07 -14.87
N GLY A 77 6.67 14.21 -13.84
CA GLY A 77 6.71 12.76 -13.97
C GLY A 77 5.41 12.12 -14.47
N ARG A 78 4.34 12.91 -14.67
CA ARG A 78 2.99 12.46 -15.07
C ARG A 78 2.45 11.30 -14.21
N ARG A 79 2.73 11.32 -12.90
CA ARG A 79 2.24 10.31 -11.96
C ARG A 79 0.91 10.76 -11.35
N PRO A 80 -0.14 9.93 -11.39
CA PRO A 80 -1.39 10.25 -10.71
C PRO A 80 -1.18 10.14 -9.19
N VAL A 81 -1.55 11.19 -8.46
CA VAL A 81 -1.44 11.23 -7.00
C VAL A 81 -2.71 11.82 -6.40
N SER A 82 -3.12 11.32 -5.25
CA SER A 82 -4.29 11.84 -4.55
C SER A 82 -4.06 13.27 -4.06
N VAL A 83 -5.11 14.09 -4.07
CA VAL A 83 -5.04 15.50 -3.64
C VAL A 83 -4.54 15.62 -2.18
N ASN A 84 -4.88 14.63 -1.36
CA ASN A 84 -4.52 14.53 0.06
C ASN A 84 -3.26 13.70 0.32
N ALA A 85 -2.42 13.46 -0.70
CA ALA A 85 -1.19 12.71 -0.51
C ALA A 85 -0.23 13.42 0.45
N THR A 86 0.31 12.62 1.37
CA THR A 86 1.33 13.02 2.35
C THR A 86 2.69 13.22 1.68
N LYS A 87 3.59 14.03 2.26
CA LYS A 87 4.94 14.23 1.72
C LYS A 87 5.70 12.92 1.53
N GLU A 88 5.52 11.95 2.42
CA GLU A 88 6.10 10.61 2.28
C GLU A 88 5.61 9.91 1.01
N GLN A 89 4.30 9.89 0.77
CA GLN A 89 3.73 9.31 -0.45
C GLN A 89 4.23 10.03 -1.71
N LEU A 90 4.33 11.36 -1.66
CA LEU A 90 4.91 12.14 -2.76
C LEU A 90 6.37 11.72 -3.01
N ALA A 91 7.18 11.54 -1.96
CA ALA A 91 8.56 11.11 -2.09
C ALA A 91 8.67 9.72 -2.71
N LEU A 92 7.83 8.77 -2.28
CA LEU A 92 7.80 7.41 -2.83
C LEU A 92 7.48 7.43 -4.34
N GLU A 93 6.50 8.23 -4.75
CA GLU A 93 6.17 8.39 -6.17
C GLU A 93 7.29 9.08 -6.97
N ILE A 94 7.98 10.05 -6.39
CA ILE A 94 9.14 10.71 -7.03
C ILE A 94 10.28 9.72 -7.23
N VAL A 95 10.60 8.90 -6.23
CA VAL A 95 11.67 7.88 -6.32
C VAL A 95 11.38 6.88 -7.45
N ARG A 96 10.09 6.58 -7.70
CA ARG A 96 9.61 5.70 -8.78
C ARG A 96 9.70 6.31 -10.18
N ILE A 97 9.98 7.62 -10.32
CA ILE A 97 10.15 8.23 -11.64
C ILE A 97 11.48 7.77 -12.22
N LYS A 98 11.44 7.20 -13.44
CA LYS A 98 12.60 6.71 -14.19
C LYS A 98 12.96 7.58 -15.40
N SER A 99 12.10 8.55 -15.74
CA SER A 99 12.31 9.43 -16.88
C SER A 99 13.37 10.47 -16.56
N MET A 100 14.29 10.72 -17.50
CA MET A 100 15.46 11.60 -17.29
C MET A 100 15.41 12.86 -18.15
N LYS A 101 14.23 13.20 -18.70
CA LYS A 101 14.04 14.43 -19.47
C LYS A 101 13.77 15.59 -18.52
N LEU A 102 14.81 16.14 -17.90
CA LEU A 102 14.73 17.21 -16.90
C LEU A 102 14.23 18.56 -17.45
N GLU A 103 14.03 18.64 -18.77
CA GLU A 103 13.45 19.80 -19.45
C GLU A 103 12.06 20.13 -18.89
N GLY A 104 11.83 21.40 -18.56
CA GLY A 104 10.56 21.89 -18.04
C GLY A 104 10.33 21.62 -16.55
N LEU A 105 11.28 21.02 -15.83
CA LEU A 105 11.18 20.90 -14.36
C LEU A 105 11.57 22.22 -13.69
N SER A 106 10.80 22.66 -12.70
CA SER A 106 11.12 23.87 -11.93
C SER A 106 12.44 23.71 -11.17
N VAL A 107 13.19 24.80 -10.95
CA VAL A 107 14.47 24.77 -10.21
C VAL A 107 14.27 24.18 -8.79
N ARG A 108 13.14 24.52 -8.14
CA ARG A 108 12.76 23.94 -6.84
C ARG A 108 12.53 22.43 -6.94
N GLY A 109 11.85 21.97 -8.00
CA GLY A 109 11.65 20.55 -8.28
C GLY A 109 12.97 19.82 -8.54
N LEU A 110 13.91 20.44 -9.25
CA LEU A 110 15.26 19.88 -9.47
C LEU A 110 16.02 19.67 -8.16
N VAL A 111 15.96 20.64 -7.24
CA VAL A 111 16.58 20.52 -5.92
C VAL A 111 15.94 19.39 -5.11
N VAL A 112 14.61 19.30 -5.09
CA VAL A 112 13.89 18.21 -4.41
C VAL A 112 14.27 16.85 -5.00
N LEU A 113 14.28 16.74 -6.32
CA LEU A 113 14.66 15.52 -7.02
C LEU A 113 16.11 15.12 -6.70
N ALA A 114 17.04 16.07 -6.72
CA ALA A 114 18.44 15.83 -6.39
C ALA A 114 18.62 15.36 -4.93
N GLN A 115 17.97 16.03 -3.97
CA GLN A 115 17.97 15.63 -2.57
C GLN A 115 17.34 14.23 -2.38
N LEU A 116 16.24 13.93 -3.06
CA LEU A 116 15.63 12.59 -3.11
C LEU A 116 16.48 11.56 -3.88
N ARG A 117 17.56 11.94 -4.55
CA ARG A 117 18.55 10.99 -5.09
C ARG A 117 19.80 10.86 -4.20
N GLY A 118 19.82 11.53 -3.04
CA GLY A 118 20.97 11.54 -2.13
C GLY A 118 22.06 12.53 -2.52
N ILE A 119 21.76 13.48 -3.41
CA ILE A 119 22.68 14.56 -3.79
C ILE A 119 22.49 15.69 -2.79
N LYS A 120 23.57 16.10 -2.13
CA LYS A 120 23.55 17.24 -1.20
C LYS A 120 23.48 18.53 -2.03
N CYS A 121 22.36 19.24 -1.94
CA CYS A 121 22.13 20.52 -2.63
C CYS A 121 21.67 21.58 -1.63
N THR A 122 22.23 22.78 -1.77
CA THR A 122 21.98 23.95 -0.94
C THR A 122 20.84 24.81 -1.49
N GLY A 123 20.43 24.56 -2.74
CA GLY A 123 19.39 25.33 -3.45
C GLY A 123 19.91 26.63 -4.08
N LYS A 124 21.21 26.91 -3.95
CA LYS A 124 21.88 28.07 -4.57
C LYS A 124 22.61 27.70 -5.87
N GLU A 125 22.65 26.42 -6.18
CA GLU A 125 23.36 25.91 -7.34
C GLU A 125 22.63 26.27 -8.64
N PRO A 126 23.35 26.64 -9.71
CA PRO A 126 22.74 26.85 -11.02
C PRO A 126 22.10 25.54 -11.52
N PRO A 127 20.97 25.64 -12.24
CA PRO A 127 20.20 24.47 -12.68
C PRO A 127 21.00 23.50 -13.56
N GLU A 128 21.98 24.01 -14.31
CA GLU A 128 22.87 23.21 -15.15
C GLU A 128 23.80 22.28 -14.36
N LEU A 129 24.22 22.67 -13.15
CA LEU A 129 25.03 21.80 -12.31
C LEU A 129 24.17 20.72 -11.67
N LEU A 130 22.94 21.06 -11.28
CA LEU A 130 21.98 20.09 -10.74
C LEU A 130 21.65 19.01 -11.78
N THR A 131 21.40 19.38 -13.03
CA THR A 131 21.12 18.39 -14.09
C THR A 131 22.32 17.48 -14.35
N ARG A 132 23.54 18.02 -14.38
CA ARG A 132 24.78 17.23 -14.51
C ARG A 132 24.97 16.26 -13.35
N TRP A 133 24.71 16.68 -12.11
CA TRP A 133 24.82 15.80 -10.93
C TRP A 133 23.77 14.70 -10.93
N ILE A 134 22.52 15.02 -11.27
CA ILE A 134 21.43 14.04 -11.39
C ILE A 134 21.80 12.97 -12.45
N HIS A 135 22.21 13.38 -13.64
CA HIS A 135 22.64 12.43 -14.69
C HIS A 135 23.84 11.58 -14.28
N LYS A 136 24.81 12.16 -13.56
CA LYS A 136 25.97 11.42 -13.04
C LYS A 136 25.55 10.35 -12.02
N GLN A 137 24.61 10.68 -11.14
CA GLN A 137 24.09 9.76 -10.12
C GLN A 137 23.32 8.59 -10.78
N GLU A 138 22.54 8.86 -11.81
CA GLU A 138 21.72 7.84 -12.50
C GLU A 138 22.53 6.76 -13.21
N GLY A 139 23.66 7.13 -13.83
CA GLY A 139 24.56 6.16 -14.44
C GLY A 139 25.00 5.07 -13.44
N PHE A 140 25.12 5.44 -12.17
CA PHE A 140 25.40 4.51 -11.07
C PHE A 140 24.19 3.63 -10.75
N PHE A 141 23.00 4.22 -10.57
CA PHE A 141 21.76 3.47 -10.28
C PHE A 141 21.35 2.53 -11.42
N ALA A 142 21.49 2.92 -12.68
CA ALA A 142 21.15 2.07 -13.82
C ALA A 142 22.08 0.85 -13.93
N ARG A 143 23.37 1.01 -13.58
CA ARG A 143 24.31 -0.12 -13.46
C ARG A 143 23.93 -1.02 -12.30
N PHE A 144 23.51 -0.44 -11.18
CA PHE A 144 23.13 -1.19 -9.99
C PHE A 144 21.83 -1.98 -10.17
N ALA A 145 20.78 -1.36 -10.72
CA ALA A 145 19.52 -2.03 -11.01
C ALA A 145 19.70 -3.23 -11.96
N ARG A 146 20.66 -3.17 -12.89
CA ARG A 146 21.06 -4.31 -13.73
C ARG A 146 21.72 -5.42 -12.92
N LYS A 147 22.68 -5.10 -12.05
CA LYS A 147 23.30 -6.08 -11.14
C LYS A 147 22.28 -6.75 -10.22
N ARG A 148 21.34 -5.97 -9.66
CA ARG A 148 20.30 -6.50 -8.77
C ARG A 148 19.39 -7.50 -9.49
N ARG A 149 18.92 -7.19 -10.71
CA ARG A 149 18.10 -8.14 -11.48
C ARG A 149 18.86 -9.42 -11.78
N ALA A 150 20.14 -9.33 -12.12
CA ALA A 150 20.97 -10.51 -12.34
C ALA A 150 21.14 -11.35 -11.05
N TRP A 151 21.30 -10.69 -9.90
CA TRP A 151 21.47 -11.37 -8.62
C TRP A 151 20.18 -12.03 -8.12
N VAL A 152 19.04 -11.32 -8.20
CA VAL A 152 17.73 -11.89 -7.88
C VAL A 152 17.41 -13.04 -8.84
N GLY A 153 17.68 -12.87 -10.14
CA GLY A 153 17.53 -13.95 -11.11
C GLY A 153 18.36 -15.18 -10.74
N ARG A 154 19.59 -14.99 -10.26
CA ARG A 154 20.46 -16.08 -9.80
C ARG A 154 19.96 -16.75 -8.52
N MET A 155 19.44 -16.00 -7.55
CA MET A 155 18.86 -16.60 -6.34
C MET A 155 17.58 -17.37 -6.66
N VAL A 156 16.73 -16.82 -7.52
CA VAL A 156 15.51 -17.50 -7.99
C VAL A 156 15.85 -18.76 -8.77
N ALA A 157 16.85 -18.72 -9.67
CA ALA A 157 17.34 -19.90 -10.38
C ALA A 157 17.89 -20.99 -9.43
N ASN A 158 18.65 -20.58 -8.41
CA ASN A 158 19.18 -21.50 -7.41
C ASN A 158 18.07 -22.07 -6.48
N MET A 159 17.02 -21.31 -6.17
CA MET A 159 15.90 -21.76 -5.33
C MET A 159 14.90 -22.63 -6.09
N LEU A 160 14.66 -22.33 -7.38
CA LEU A 160 13.82 -23.19 -8.21
C LEU A 160 14.50 -24.51 -8.53
N GLY A 161 15.83 -24.60 -8.32
CA GLY A 161 16.62 -25.73 -8.77
C GLY A 161 16.50 -25.81 -10.28
N GLU A 162 17.42 -25.18 -11.00
CA GLU A 162 17.85 -25.74 -12.29
C GLU A 162 18.40 -27.15 -12.01
N ALA A 163 17.49 -28.10 -11.85
CA ALA A 163 17.72 -29.48 -12.16
C ALA A 163 18.01 -29.48 -13.66
N GLU A 164 19.29 -29.58 -14.00
CA GLU A 164 19.75 -30.17 -15.24
C GLU A 164 19.01 -31.50 -15.43
N THR A 165 17.85 -31.42 -16.05
CA THR A 165 17.17 -32.53 -16.66
C THR A 165 16.60 -31.92 -17.92
N GLU A 166 17.40 -31.95 -18.98
CA GLU A 166 16.82 -32.23 -20.29
C GLU A 166 16.19 -33.62 -20.19
N PRO A 167 14.87 -33.79 -20.15
CA PRO A 167 14.31 -35.08 -20.53
C PRO A 167 14.47 -35.15 -22.05
N GLU A 168 15.53 -35.84 -22.49
CA GLU A 168 15.57 -36.48 -23.79
C GLU A 168 14.26 -37.27 -23.94
N TYR A 169 13.28 -36.69 -24.64
CA TYR A 169 11.93 -37.22 -24.77
C TYR A 169 11.95 -38.42 -25.73
N LYS A 170 12.43 -39.56 -25.21
CA LYS A 170 12.56 -40.84 -25.93
C LYS A 170 11.40 -41.77 -25.56
N PHE A 171 10.16 -41.37 -25.85
CA PHE A 171 9.00 -42.24 -25.61
C PHE A 171 7.88 -42.01 -26.62
N LEU A 172 8.14 -42.27 -27.91
CA LEU A 172 7.12 -42.83 -28.81
C LEU A 172 7.81 -43.73 -29.85
N PRO A 173 7.49 -45.03 -29.94
CA PRO A 173 7.91 -45.84 -31.09
C PRO A 173 7.26 -45.28 -32.36
N ALA A 174 8.05 -45.15 -33.43
CA ALA A 174 7.59 -44.68 -34.73
C ALA A 174 6.42 -45.55 -35.22
N GLN A 175 5.21 -44.99 -35.22
CA GLN A 175 4.02 -45.63 -35.77
C GLN A 175 4.09 -45.53 -37.30
N LYS A 176 4.75 -46.52 -37.90
CA LYS A 176 4.65 -46.83 -39.33
C LYS A 176 3.27 -47.43 -39.61
N ASP A 177 2.71 -46.96 -40.72
CA ASP A 177 1.66 -47.58 -41.53
C ASP A 177 0.20 -47.49 -41.04
N GLN A 178 -0.52 -46.49 -41.55
CA GLN A 178 -1.98 -46.56 -41.71
C GLN A 178 -2.37 -46.12 -43.15
N PRO A 179 -3.07 -46.98 -43.92
CA PRO A 179 -3.46 -46.67 -45.31
C PRO A 179 -4.67 -45.74 -45.38
N SER A 180 -4.54 -44.71 -46.21
CA SER A 180 -5.52 -43.65 -46.47
C SER A 180 -6.74 -44.11 -47.28
N THR A 181 -7.94 -43.86 -46.77
CA THR A 181 -9.20 -43.98 -47.52
C THR A 181 -9.49 -42.69 -48.31
N PRO A 182 -9.82 -42.74 -49.62
CA PRO A 182 -10.03 -41.55 -50.44
C PRO A 182 -11.50 -41.11 -50.44
N GLY A 183 -11.80 -39.86 -50.06
CA GLY A 183 -13.10 -39.26 -50.37
C GLY A 183 -13.72 -38.22 -49.43
N GLN A 184 -12.97 -37.58 -48.52
CA GLN A 184 -13.54 -36.54 -47.65
C GLN A 184 -12.90 -35.15 -47.89
N PRO A 185 -13.70 -34.07 -48.09
CA PRO A 185 -13.17 -32.72 -48.26
C PRO A 185 -12.46 -32.22 -46.98
N PRO A 186 -11.43 -31.35 -47.13
CA PRO A 186 -10.48 -31.06 -46.06
C PRO A 186 -11.16 -30.30 -44.91
N ALA A 187 -11.29 -30.95 -43.76
CA ALA A 187 -11.57 -30.26 -42.50
C ALA A 187 -10.42 -29.26 -42.22
N PRO A 188 -10.72 -28.07 -41.64
CA PRO A 188 -9.67 -27.19 -41.14
C PRO A 188 -8.79 -28.03 -40.23
N ARG A 189 -7.50 -28.10 -40.56
CA ARG A 189 -6.51 -28.90 -39.83
C ARG A 189 -6.67 -28.54 -38.36
N ALA A 190 -7.16 -29.50 -37.56
CA ALA A 190 -6.95 -29.44 -36.14
C ALA A 190 -5.42 -29.44 -35.99
N GLY A 191 -4.86 -28.24 -35.80
CA GLY A 191 -3.51 -28.09 -35.30
C GLY A 191 -3.42 -29.05 -34.15
N SER A 192 -2.48 -29.98 -34.26
CA SER A 192 -2.27 -30.99 -33.25
C SER A 192 -2.26 -30.27 -31.91
N ILE A 193 -2.96 -30.77 -30.90
CA ILE A 193 -2.84 -30.25 -29.53
C ILE A 193 -1.35 -30.17 -29.13
N LYS A 194 -0.47 -30.95 -29.79
CA LYS A 194 0.97 -30.85 -29.72
C LYS A 194 1.57 -29.56 -30.30
N ASP A 195 1.09 -29.05 -31.43
CA ASP A 195 1.50 -27.74 -31.99
C ASP A 195 0.96 -26.59 -31.12
N GLU A 196 -0.24 -26.71 -30.57
CA GLU A 196 -0.81 -25.71 -29.66
C GLU A 196 -0.11 -25.72 -28.28
N ILE A 197 0.43 -26.86 -27.84
CA ILE A 197 1.25 -27.00 -26.62
C ILE A 197 2.73 -26.62 -26.86
N GLU A 198 3.27 -26.82 -28.06
CA GLU A 198 4.60 -26.33 -28.45
C GLU A 198 4.60 -24.81 -28.63
N GLU A 199 3.52 -24.22 -29.16
CA GLU A 199 3.40 -22.78 -29.38
C GLU A 199 2.96 -22.01 -28.11
N ALA A 200 2.14 -22.62 -27.24
CA ALA A 200 1.85 -22.07 -25.91
C ALA A 200 2.94 -22.36 -24.86
N GLY A 201 3.86 -23.28 -25.16
CA GLY A 201 4.98 -23.67 -24.32
C GLY A 201 4.58 -24.33 -22.99
N LEU A 202 5.47 -25.17 -22.45
CA LEU A 202 5.43 -25.66 -21.06
C LEU A 202 5.23 -24.53 -20.03
N LEU A 203 5.64 -23.30 -20.39
CA LEU A 203 5.44 -22.09 -19.60
C LEU A 203 3.99 -21.59 -19.57
N GLY A 204 3.19 -21.76 -20.63
CA GLY A 204 1.76 -21.40 -20.63
C GLY A 204 0.93 -22.32 -19.73
N GLY A 205 1.27 -23.61 -19.71
CA GLY A 205 0.68 -24.61 -18.80
C GLY A 205 1.01 -24.35 -17.33
N LEU A 206 2.25 -23.94 -17.03
CA LEU A 206 2.64 -23.55 -15.66
C LEU A 206 2.02 -22.21 -15.26
N ALA A 207 1.99 -21.21 -16.15
CA ALA A 207 1.39 -19.92 -15.86
C ALA A 207 -0.11 -20.04 -15.53
N SER A 208 -0.85 -20.92 -16.21
CA SER A 208 -2.27 -21.16 -15.89
C SER A 208 -2.47 -21.89 -14.56
N ARG A 209 -1.58 -22.81 -14.18
CA ARG A 209 -1.62 -23.48 -12.87
C ARG A 209 -1.22 -22.53 -11.73
N VAL A 210 -0.14 -21.78 -11.91
CA VAL A 210 0.31 -20.74 -10.96
C VAL A 210 -0.76 -19.67 -10.81
N LYS A 211 -1.43 -19.26 -11.90
CA LYS A 211 -2.56 -18.34 -11.82
C LYS A 211 -3.72 -18.93 -11.01
N ARG A 212 -4.07 -20.20 -11.23
CA ARG A 212 -5.15 -20.85 -10.48
C ARG A 212 -4.83 -21.01 -8.99
N GLU A 213 -3.58 -21.34 -8.65
CA GLU A 213 -3.11 -21.39 -7.27
C GLU A 213 -3.10 -19.99 -6.64
N ALA A 214 -2.61 -18.98 -7.35
CA ALA A 214 -2.62 -17.59 -6.91
C ALA A 214 -4.06 -17.08 -6.69
N ASP A 215 -4.98 -17.38 -7.60
CA ASP A 215 -6.40 -17.05 -7.46
C ASP A 215 -6.99 -17.77 -6.22
N SER A 216 -6.67 -19.05 -6.01
CA SER A 216 -7.12 -19.78 -4.82
C SER A 216 -6.59 -19.18 -3.51
N TYR A 217 -5.33 -18.74 -3.50
CA TYR A 217 -4.71 -18.08 -2.37
C TYR A 217 -5.31 -16.69 -2.14
N LEU A 218 -5.61 -15.95 -3.20
CA LEU A 218 -6.30 -14.67 -3.14
C LEU A 218 -7.70 -14.83 -2.56
N TYR A 219 -8.46 -15.83 -2.98
CA TYR A 219 -9.78 -16.13 -2.40
C TYR A 219 -9.65 -16.52 -0.92
N GLN A 220 -8.70 -17.39 -0.57
CA GLN A 220 -8.44 -17.74 0.83
C GLN A 220 -8.10 -16.51 1.68
N LYS A 221 -7.30 -15.58 1.13
CA LYS A 221 -6.94 -14.34 1.82
C LYS A 221 -8.09 -13.35 1.88
N LEU A 222 -8.94 -13.30 0.87
CA LEU A 222 -10.18 -12.52 0.90
C LEU A 222 -11.12 -13.04 1.99
N ASP A 223 -11.33 -14.35 2.08
CA ASP A 223 -12.16 -14.97 3.12
C ASP A 223 -11.57 -14.75 4.53
N GLU A 224 -10.24 -14.85 4.67
CA GLU A 224 -9.57 -14.55 5.94
C GLU A 224 -9.77 -13.07 6.33
N ILE A 225 -9.65 -12.15 5.37
CA ILE A 225 -9.89 -10.72 5.59
C ILE A 225 -11.36 -10.48 5.96
N GLU A 226 -12.31 -11.09 5.26
CA GLU A 226 -13.74 -10.98 5.52
C GLU A 226 -14.06 -11.46 6.95
N SER A 227 -13.54 -12.63 7.34
CA SER A 227 -13.74 -13.16 8.70
C SER A 227 -13.15 -12.26 9.81
N ARG A 228 -12.05 -11.55 9.51
CA ARG A 228 -11.45 -10.59 10.45
C ARG A 228 -12.25 -9.29 10.52
N ILE A 229 -12.83 -8.86 9.39
CA ILE A 229 -13.71 -7.70 9.33
C ILE A 229 -14.98 -7.98 10.12
N ASP A 230 -15.64 -9.12 9.92
CA ASP A 230 -16.86 -9.50 10.64
C ASP A 230 -16.62 -9.54 12.16
N ARG A 231 -15.53 -10.17 12.61
CA ARG A 231 -15.15 -10.17 14.04
C ARG A 231 -14.92 -8.76 14.59
N LYS A 232 -14.40 -7.85 13.77
CA LYS A 232 -14.16 -6.46 14.18
C LYS A 232 -15.45 -5.65 14.21
N LEU A 233 -16.40 -5.92 13.31
CA LEU A 233 -17.72 -5.32 13.33
C LEU A 233 -18.49 -5.76 14.58
N ASP A 234 -18.49 -7.05 14.91
CA ASP A 234 -19.09 -7.58 16.13
C ASP A 234 -18.48 -6.95 17.40
N GLU A 235 -17.16 -6.77 17.42
CA GLU A 235 -16.47 -6.13 18.54
C GLU A 235 -16.88 -4.65 18.69
N ILE A 236 -17.05 -3.93 17.58
CA ILE A 236 -17.50 -2.53 17.57
C ILE A 236 -18.96 -2.43 18.02
N ASP A 237 -19.85 -3.27 17.50
CA ASP A 237 -21.26 -3.27 17.87
C ASP A 237 -21.45 -3.59 19.35
N ARG A 238 -20.66 -4.53 19.88
CA ARG A 238 -20.64 -4.81 21.32
C ARG A 238 -20.18 -3.61 22.13
N ARG A 239 -19.09 -2.94 21.73
CA ARG A 239 -18.60 -1.73 22.41
C ARG A 239 -19.59 -0.57 22.33
N LEU A 240 -20.30 -0.41 21.22
CA LEU A 240 -21.36 0.59 21.05
C LEU A 240 -22.56 0.28 21.94
N ALA A 241 -22.96 -0.99 22.06
CA ALA A 241 -24.01 -1.41 22.98
C ALA A 241 -23.63 -1.09 24.43
N ASP A 242 -22.42 -1.48 24.86
CA ASP A 242 -21.91 -1.17 26.21
C ASP A 242 -21.86 0.34 26.48
N TRP A 243 -21.48 1.14 25.49
CA TRP A 243 -21.41 2.59 25.61
C TRP A 243 -22.81 3.23 25.71
N ARG A 244 -23.76 2.77 24.88
CA ARG A 244 -25.16 3.17 24.94
C ARG A 244 -25.78 2.84 26.30
N ASP A 245 -25.52 1.64 26.83
CA ASP A 245 -26.06 1.23 28.12
C ASP A 245 -25.49 2.07 29.27
N LYS A 246 -24.19 2.41 29.21
CA LYS A 246 -23.56 3.35 30.16
C LYS A 246 -24.15 4.75 30.07
N GLU A 247 -24.40 5.24 28.85
CA GLU A 247 -25.00 6.56 28.66
C GLU A 247 -26.44 6.61 29.17
N ILE A 248 -27.26 5.59 28.85
CA ILE A 248 -28.63 5.46 29.35
C ILE A 248 -28.63 5.40 30.88
N ALA A 249 -27.75 4.61 31.49
CA ALA A 249 -27.63 4.52 32.94
C ALA A 249 -27.27 5.88 33.57
N ASN A 250 -26.36 6.64 32.96
CA ASN A 250 -25.97 7.96 33.45
C ASN A 250 -27.11 8.98 33.31
N ARG A 251 -27.81 9.00 32.17
CA ARG A 251 -28.99 9.86 31.94
C ARG A 251 -30.08 9.58 32.97
N ILE A 252 -30.38 8.31 33.25
CA ILE A 252 -31.35 7.91 34.27
C ILE A 252 -30.92 8.37 35.67
N ARG A 253 -29.62 8.29 36.00
CA ARG A 253 -29.10 8.76 37.29
C ARG A 253 -29.30 10.26 37.47
N ILE A 254 -29.03 11.05 36.43
CA ILE A 254 -29.25 12.50 36.46
C ILE A 254 -30.74 12.82 36.68
N ILE A 255 -31.63 12.18 35.92
CA ILE A 255 -33.09 12.38 36.05
C ILE A 255 -33.56 12.03 37.46
N LYS A 256 -33.07 10.94 38.06
CA LYS A 256 -33.39 10.57 39.44
C LYS A 256 -32.94 11.63 40.45
N ILE A 257 -31.74 12.17 40.31
CA ILE A 257 -31.21 13.21 41.21
C ILE A 257 -32.07 14.48 41.11
N THR A 258 -32.42 14.92 39.90
CA THR A 258 -33.25 16.12 39.71
C THR A 258 -34.66 15.91 40.27
N LEU A 259 -35.22 14.71 40.15
CA LEU A 259 -36.52 14.36 40.72
C LEU A 259 -36.49 14.45 42.26
N TRP A 260 -35.51 13.82 42.91
CA TRP A 260 -35.34 13.89 44.36
C TRP A 260 -35.13 15.32 44.86
N ALA A 261 -34.36 16.13 44.13
CA ALA A 261 -34.18 17.55 44.44
C ALA A 261 -35.52 18.32 44.38
N SER A 262 -36.35 18.10 43.37
CA SER A 262 -37.68 18.74 43.30
C SER A 262 -38.61 18.33 44.45
N VAL A 263 -38.58 17.06 44.86
CA VAL A 263 -39.37 16.57 46.00
C VAL A 263 -38.88 17.19 47.31
N ALA A 264 -37.57 17.30 47.50
CA ALA A 264 -36.99 17.93 48.68
C ALA A 264 -37.37 19.42 48.78
N VAL A 265 -37.30 20.17 47.66
CA VAL A 265 -37.70 21.58 47.63
C VAL A 265 -39.18 21.75 47.95
N ALA A 266 -40.06 20.91 47.40
CA ALA A 266 -41.48 20.94 47.71
C ALA A 266 -41.76 20.64 49.20
N ALA A 267 -41.06 19.66 49.78
CA ALA A 267 -41.18 19.33 51.20
C ALA A 267 -40.72 20.48 52.11
N VAL A 268 -39.57 21.11 51.80
CA VAL A 268 -39.06 22.28 52.54
C VAL A 268 -40.03 23.46 52.42
N SER A 269 -40.59 23.71 51.23
CA SER A 269 -41.61 24.75 51.03
C SER A 269 -42.87 24.51 51.87
N LEU A 270 -43.29 23.26 52.00
CA LEU A 270 -44.46 22.89 52.81
C LEU A 270 -44.20 23.10 54.30
N VAL A 271 -43.02 22.68 54.79
CA VAL A 271 -42.60 22.90 56.18
C VAL A 271 -42.48 24.39 56.51
N TYR A 272 -41.88 25.18 55.61
CA TYR A 272 -41.77 26.63 55.78
C TYR A 272 -43.15 27.30 55.85
N SER A 273 -44.08 26.91 54.97
CA SER A 273 -45.46 27.39 54.99
C SER A 273 -46.15 27.07 56.32
N TYR A 274 -45.96 25.84 56.84
CA TYR A 274 -46.52 25.41 58.11
C TYR A 274 -45.98 26.22 59.30
N ILE A 275 -44.66 26.42 59.38
CA ILE A 275 -44.02 27.23 60.43
C ILE A 275 -44.53 28.67 60.36
N LYS A 276 -44.57 29.27 59.16
CA LYS A 276 -45.06 30.64 58.97
C LYS A 276 -46.51 30.82 59.44
N LEU A 277 -47.37 29.82 59.18
CA LEU A 277 -48.78 29.85 59.58
C LEU A 277 -48.96 29.70 61.10
N TYR A 278 -48.08 28.96 61.77
CA TYR A 278 -48.14 28.75 63.22
C TYR A 278 -47.61 29.94 64.04
N PHE A 279 -46.62 30.67 63.51
CA PHE A 279 -46.00 31.82 64.18
C PHE A 279 -46.61 33.18 63.79
N SER A 280 -47.57 33.21 62.87
CA SER A 280 -48.28 34.43 62.46
C SER A 280 -49.67 34.49 63.05
#